data_AF-A0A2D5UF99-F1
#
_entry.id   AF-A0A2D5UF99-F1
#
_cell.length_a   1.000
_cell.length_b   1.000
_cell.length_c   1.000
_cell.angle_alpha   90.00
_cell.angle_beta   90.00
_cell.angle_gamma   90.00
#
_symmetry.space_group_name_H-M   'P 1'
#
loop_
_entity.id
_entity.type
_entity.pdbx_description
1 polymer ?
#
loop_
_entity_poly.entity_id
_entity_poly.type
_entity_poly.pdbx_seq_one_letter_code
_entity_poly.pdbx_strand_id
1 'polypeptide(L)'
;YAERWPGLYRLVLNKYYIDDLYDFLIVQPIRRLSVRLWKDFDDGLVDASVNGAGGFVRLIGSAARQLQTGYVKSYAVMMLAGALVLALYLTAGAK
;
A
#
# COMPACT_ATOMS: atom_id res chain seq x y z
N TYR A 1 -48.10 -2.31 39.07
CA TYR A 1 -46.83 -1.61 39.31
C TYR A 1 -46.28 -0.90 38.06
N ALA A 2 -46.32 -1.51 36.86
CA ALA A 2 -45.82 -0.91 35.62
C ALA A 2 -46.50 0.42 35.20
N GLU A 3 -47.78 0.61 35.50
CA GLU A 3 -48.54 1.81 35.11
C GLU A 3 -48.30 3.04 36.01
N ARG A 4 -47.76 2.84 37.21
CA ARG A 4 -47.63 3.92 38.21
C ARG A 4 -46.33 4.73 38.06
N TRP A 5 -45.30 4.13 37.44
CA TRP A 5 -44.00 4.76 37.18
C TRP A 5 -43.39 4.25 35.86
N PRO A 6 -43.97 4.62 34.70
CA PRO A 6 -43.57 4.07 33.40
C PRO A 6 -42.11 4.40 33.02
N GLY A 7 -41.56 5.52 33.51
CA GLY A 7 -40.17 5.91 33.25
C GLY A 7 -39.13 5.03 33.97
N LEU A 8 -39.35 4.74 35.25
CA LEU A 8 -38.48 3.86 36.04
C LEU A 8 -38.51 2.42 35.53
N TYR A 9 -39.69 1.94 35.12
CA TYR A 9 -39.81 0.64 34.49
C TYR A 9 -39.00 0.55 33.19
N ARG A 10 -39.08 1.57 32.33
CA ARG A 10 -38.30 1.64 31.08
C ARG A 10 -36.80 1.74 31.31
N LEU A 11 -36.35 2.43 32.35
CA LEU A 11 -34.93 2.53 32.71
C LEU A 11 -34.35 1.16 33.07
N VAL A 12 -35.03 0.41 33.95
CA VAL A 12 -34.58 -0.95 34.33
C VAL A 12 -34.71 -1.91 33.16
N LEU A 13 -35.79 -1.79 32.38
CA LEU A 13 -36.03 -2.62 31.18
C LEU A 13 -34.94 -2.44 30.13
N ASN A 14 -34.46 -1.21 29.91
CA ASN A 14 -33.38 -0.89 28.98
C ASN A 14 -31.99 -0.96 29.64
N LYS A 15 -31.82 -1.73 30.73
CA LYS A 15 -30.53 -1.92 31.42
C LYS A 15 -29.80 -0.61 31.73
N TYR A 16 -30.55 0.42 32.13
CA TYR A 16 -30.05 1.76 32.43
C TYR A 16 -29.32 2.46 31.26
N TYR A 17 -29.47 1.97 30.01
CA TYR A 17 -28.83 2.51 28.81
C TYR A 17 -27.29 2.56 28.87
N ILE A 18 -26.66 1.87 29.82
CA ILE A 18 -25.20 1.90 30.01
C ILE A 18 -24.49 1.25 28.83
N ASP A 19 -25.05 0.16 28.31
CA ASP A 19 -24.53 -0.56 27.15
C ASP A 19 -24.53 0.35 25.90
N ASP A 20 -25.64 1.06 25.65
CA ASP A 20 -25.77 1.97 24.50
C ASP A 20 -24.84 3.18 24.62
N LEU A 21 -24.68 3.71 25.83
CA LEU A 21 -23.77 4.82 26.10
C LEU A 21 -22.30 4.41 25.86
N TYR A 22 -21.92 3.21 26.30
CA TYR A 22 -20.59 2.67 26.08
C TYR A 22 -20.34 2.41 24.59
N ASP A 23 -21.30 1.85 23.87
CA ASP A 23 -21.20 1.65 22.43
C ASP A 23 -20.98 2.98 21.71
N PHE A 24 -21.76 4.01 22.05
CA PHE A 24 -21.66 5.32 21.43
C PHE A 24 -20.37 6.08 21.78
N LEU A 25 -19.97 6.08 23.05
CA LEU A 25 -18.83 6.89 23.53
C LEU A 25 -17.47 6.22 23.30
N ILE A 26 -17.40 4.88 23.33
CA ILE A 26 -16.13 4.15 23.33
C ILE A 26 -16.01 3.31 22.06
N VAL A 27 -16.98 2.42 21.80
CA VAL A 27 -16.85 1.41 20.74
C VAL A 27 -16.91 2.04 19.35
N GLN A 28 -17.92 2.87 19.07
CA GLN A 28 -18.10 3.46 17.75
C GLN A 28 -16.95 4.40 17.34
N PRO A 29 -16.44 5.30 18.19
CA PRO A 29 -15.30 6.15 17.85
C PRO A 29 -14.04 5.33 17.55
N ILE A 30 -13.73 4.33 18.39
CA ILE A 30 -12.59 3.43 18.17
C ILE A 30 -12.76 2.67 16.85
N ARG A 31 -13.95 2.10 16.60
CA ARG A 31 -14.21 1.37 15.35
C ARG A 31 -14.05 2.27 14.12
N ARG A 32 -14.56 3.49 14.15
CA ARG A 32 -14.40 4.46 13.05
C ARG A 32 -12.93 4.82 12.84
N LEU A 33 -12.16 5.01 13.91
CA LEU A 33 -10.74 5.28 13.84
C LEU A 33 -9.98 4.10 13.24
N SER A 34 -10.25 2.87 13.70
CA SER A 34 -9.62 1.65 13.16
C SER A 34 -9.91 1.47 11.67
N VAL A 35 -11.17 1.69 11.25
CA VAL A 35 -11.54 1.60 9.83
C VAL A 35 -10.88 2.70 8.99
N ARG A 36 -10.70 3.91 9.55
CA ARG A 36 -9.96 4.96 8.85
C ARG A 36 -8.49 4.60 8.71
N LEU A 37 -7.86 4.16 9.79
CA LEU A 37 -6.46 3.77 9.80
C LEU A 37 -6.18 2.64 8.81
N TRP A 38 -6.94 1.54 8.85
CA TRP A 38 -6.64 0.42 7.94
C TRP A 38 -6.89 0.76 6.45
N LYS A 39 -7.93 1.55 6.14
CA LYS A 39 -8.22 1.92 4.73
C LYS A 39 -7.23 2.95 4.20
N ASP A 40 -6.95 3.98 4.97
CA ASP A 40 -6.11 5.07 4.48
C ASP A 40 -4.62 4.67 4.53
N PHE A 41 -4.23 3.86 5.51
CA PHE A 41 -2.84 3.43 5.67
C PHE A 41 -2.53 2.14 4.90
N ASP A 42 -3.28 1.06 5.11
CA ASP A 42 -2.96 -0.23 4.50
C ASP A 42 -3.31 -0.24 3.01
N ASP A 43 -4.59 -0.06 2.67
CA ASP A 43 -5.03 -0.03 1.26
C ASP A 43 -4.42 1.15 0.49
N GLY A 44 -4.23 2.29 1.17
CA GLY A 44 -3.74 3.52 0.55
C GLY A 44 -2.22 3.58 0.39
N LEU A 45 -1.47 3.38 1.47
CA LEU A 45 -0.01 3.58 1.46
C LEU A 45 0.73 2.27 1.16
N VAL A 46 0.38 1.19 1.86
CA VAL A 46 1.12 -0.07 1.77
C VAL A 46 0.86 -0.73 0.42
N ASP A 47 -0.41 -0.92 0.05
CA ASP A 47 -0.76 -1.60 -1.19
C ASP A 47 -0.28 -0.80 -2.42
N ALA A 48 -0.41 0.53 -2.39
CA ALA A 48 0.12 1.40 -3.45
C ALA A 48 1.65 1.34 -3.56
N SER A 49 2.37 1.26 -2.44
CA SER A 49 3.84 1.16 -2.45
C SER A 49 4.31 -0.15 -3.06
N VAL A 50 3.69 -1.26 -2.69
CA VAL A 50 4.02 -2.59 -3.21
C VAL A 50 3.67 -2.71 -4.70
N ASN A 51 2.46 -2.29 -5.07
CA ASN A 51 2.02 -2.29 -6.46
C ASN A 51 2.86 -1.32 -7.32
N GLY A 52 3.26 -0.18 -6.76
CA GLY A 52 4.15 0.78 -7.40
C GLY A 52 5.53 0.20 -7.68
N ALA A 53 6.15 -0.45 -6.69
CA ALA A 53 7.43 -1.13 -6.85
C ALA A 53 7.34 -2.24 -7.92
N GLY A 54 6.29 -3.06 -7.88
CA GLY A 54 6.04 -4.09 -8.88
C GLY A 54 5.83 -3.52 -10.29
N GLY A 55 5.07 -2.43 -10.39
CA GLY A 55 4.84 -1.69 -11.64
C GLY A 55 6.13 -1.12 -12.23
N PHE A 56 6.99 -0.54 -11.38
CA PHE A 56 8.28 -0.01 -11.80
C PHE A 56 9.21 -1.10 -12.36
N VAL A 57 9.32 -2.24 -11.67
CA VAL A 57 10.11 -3.38 -12.16
C VAL A 57 9.57 -3.89 -13.51
N ARG A 58 8.24 -3.99 -13.66
CA ARG A 58 7.61 -4.37 -14.93
C ARG A 58 7.89 -3.38 -16.04
N LEU A 59 7.87 -2.08 -15.74
CA LEU A 59 8.16 -1.02 -16.71
C LEU A 59 9.62 -1.09 -17.19
N ILE A 60 10.57 -1.27 -16.27
CA ILE A 60 11.97 -1.48 -16.65
C ILE A 60 12.11 -2.75 -17.48
N GLY A 61 11.50 -3.85 -17.05
CA GLY A 61 11.56 -5.12 -17.77
C GLY A 61 10.99 -5.03 -19.19
N SER A 62 9.89 -4.30 -19.38
CA SER A 62 9.27 -4.11 -20.69
C SER A 62 10.10 -3.22 -21.61
N ALA A 63 10.74 -2.18 -21.06
CA ALA A 63 11.68 -1.34 -21.80
C ALA A 63 12.95 -2.15 -22.19
N ALA A 64 13.52 -2.89 -21.25
CA ALA A 64 14.69 -3.74 -21.49
C ALA A 64 14.41 -4.83 -22.54
N ARG A 65 13.19 -5.38 -22.56
CA ARG A 65 12.78 -6.36 -23.58
C ARG A 65 12.87 -5.80 -25.01
N GLN A 66 12.57 -4.51 -25.20
CA GLN A 66 12.62 -3.88 -26.52
C GLN A 66 14.06 -3.74 -27.06
N LEU A 67 15.06 -3.72 -26.18
CA LEU A 67 16.48 -3.73 -26.58
C LEU A 67 16.92 -5.08 -27.16
N GLN A 68 16.19 -6.16 -26.86
CA GLN A 68 16.45 -7.49 -27.41
C GLN A 68 15.67 -7.69 -28.72
N THR A 69 16.18 -7.09 -29.80
CA THR A 69 15.52 -7.09 -31.12
C THR A 69 15.59 -8.43 -31.86
N GLY A 70 16.38 -9.40 -31.37
CA GLY A 70 16.59 -10.70 -32.01
C GLY A 70 17.56 -10.69 -33.20
N TYR A 71 18.04 -9.51 -33.63
CA TYR A 71 19.02 -9.39 -34.71
C TYR A 71 20.45 -9.52 -34.20
N VAL A 72 21.16 -10.59 -34.60
CA VAL A 72 22.56 -10.86 -34.21
C VAL A 72 23.50 -9.68 -34.42
N LYS A 73 23.34 -8.93 -35.53
CA LYS A 73 24.15 -7.74 -35.82
C LYS A 73 24.00 -6.65 -34.75
N SER A 74 22.79 -6.46 -34.22
CA SER A 74 22.52 -5.48 -33.17
C SER A 74 23.25 -5.83 -31.88
N TYR A 75 23.33 -7.12 -31.53
CA TYR A 75 24.08 -7.59 -30.37
C TYR A 75 25.60 -7.35 -30.52
N ALA A 76 26.16 -7.62 -31.71
CA ALA A 76 27.58 -7.42 -31.96
C ALA A 76 28.00 -5.95 -31.75
N VAL A 77 27.20 -5.00 -32.23
CA VAL A 77 27.42 -3.56 -32.03
C VAL A 77 27.36 -3.20 -30.53
N MET A 78 26.37 -3.69 -29.79
CA MET A 78 26.24 -3.44 -28.35
C MET A 78 27.42 -4.01 -27.55
N MET A 79 27.90 -5.20 -27.91
CA MET A 79 29.07 -5.82 -27.25
C MET A 79 30.35 -5.01 -27.47
N LEU A 80 30.61 -4.57 -28.71
CA LEU A 80 31.77 -3.73 -29.02
C LEU A 80 31.70 -2.39 -28.29
N ALA A 81 30.53 -1.75 -28.26
CA ALA A 81 30.33 -0.51 -27.52
C ALA A 81 30.57 -0.69 -26.01
N GLY A 82 30.05 -1.77 -25.42
CA GLY A 82 30.29 -2.10 -24.01
C GLY A 82 31.76 -2.36 -23.69
N ALA A 83 32.47 -3.09 -24.55
CA ALA A 83 33.90 -3.34 -24.41
C ALA A 83 34.72 -2.04 -24.46
N LEU A 84 34.39 -1.13 -25.38
CA LEU A 84 35.03 0.19 -25.47
C LEU A 84 34.79 1.04 -24.22
N VAL A 85 33.55 1.08 -23.70
CA VAL A 85 33.24 1.81 -22.46
C VAL A 85 34.02 1.26 -21.28
N LEU A 86 34.10 -0.06 -21.13
CA LEU A 86 34.88 -0.69 -20.07
C LEU A 86 36.38 -0.38 -20.21
N ALA A 87 36.94 -0.47 -21.41
CA ALA A 87 38.34 -0.14 -21.66
C ALA A 87 38.65 1.33 -21.32
N LEU A 88 37.77 2.25 -21.71
CA LEU A 88 37.91 3.67 -21.37
C LEU A 88 37.79 3.92 -19.87
N TYR A 89 36.84 3.29 -19.19
CA TYR A 89 36.68 3.40 -17.74
C TYR A 89 37.94 2.93 -16.99
N LEU A 90 38.46 1.75 -17.36
CA LEU A 90 39.66 1.19 -16.75
C LEU A 90 40.90 2.05 -17.00
N THR A 91 41.06 2.57 -18.21
CA THR A 91 42.23 3.41 -18.56
C THR A 91 42.12 4.84 -18.03
N ALA A 92 40.92 5.38 -17.84
CA ALA A 92 40.69 6.67 -17.19
C ALA A 92 40.85 6.61 -15.67
N GLY A 93 40.47 5.49 -15.04
CA GLY A 93 40.67 5.25 -13.60
C GLY A 93 42.06 4.73 -13.24
N ALA A 94 42.86 4.30 -14.22
CA ALA A 94 44.27 3.95 -14.06
C ALA A 94 45.21 5.16 -14.20
N LYS A 95 44.67 6.35 -14.46
CA LYS A 95 45.36 7.64 -14.33
C LYS A 95 45.14 8.20 -12.93
#